data_AF-A0A950D6Z1-F1
#
_entry.id   AF-A0A950D6Z1-F1
#
_cell.length_a   1.000
_cell.length_b   1.000
_cell.length_c   1.000
_cell.angle_alpha   90.00
_cell.angle_beta   90.00
_cell.angle_gamma   90.00
#
_symmetry.space_group_name_H-M   'P 1'
#
loop_
_entity.id
_entity.type
_entity.pdbx_description
1 polymer ?
#
loop_
_entity_poly.entity_id
_entity_poly.type
_entity_poly.pdbx_seq_one_letter_code
_entity_poly.pdbx_strand_id
1 'polypeptide(L)'
;MTSEHGKPLVLSLTSAALLTISQGAVGCALGILFSDKLDKKNRTLVGLGFISLALATTVPALVNVVVDLVNGPSSKLGVRRRLRSIREDSGLHEEEVF
;
A
#
# COMPACT_ATOMS: atom_id res chain seq x y z
N MET A 1 -13.42 -16.15 -29.69
CA MET A 1 -12.65 -16.55 -28.49
C MET A 1 -11.36 -15.73 -28.54
N THR A 2 -10.98 -14.76 -27.70
CA THR A 2 -11.39 -14.22 -26.40
C THR A 2 -10.61 -12.90 -26.27
N SER A 3 -11.26 -11.75 -26.10
CA SER A 3 -10.58 -10.50 -25.70
C SER A 3 -11.57 -9.59 -24.96
N GLU A 4 -11.84 -9.94 -23.69
CA GLU A 4 -12.62 -9.15 -22.73
C GLU A 4 -11.82 -9.12 -21.41
N HIS A 5 -10.65 -8.47 -21.38
CA HIS A 5 -9.77 -8.46 -20.19
C HIS A 5 -9.44 -7.05 -19.64
N GLY A 6 -9.95 -5.98 -20.26
CA GLY A 6 -9.69 -4.59 -19.83
C GLY A 6 -10.73 -3.97 -18.88
N LYS A 7 -11.94 -4.54 -18.80
CA LYS A 7 -13.06 -4.03 -17.98
C LYS A 7 -13.01 -4.40 -16.48
N PRO A 8 -12.43 -5.53 -16.02
CA PRO A 8 -12.54 -5.91 -14.60
C PRO A 8 -11.69 -5.03 -13.68
N LEU A 9 -10.59 -4.45 -14.18
CA LEU A 9 -9.71 -3.57 -13.41
C LEU A 9 -10.37 -2.23 -13.06
N VAL A 10 -11.11 -1.65 -14.00
CA VAL A 10 -11.74 -0.33 -13.81
C VAL A 10 -12.95 -0.42 -12.86
N LEU A 11 -13.70 -1.52 -12.93
CA LEU A 11 -14.74 -1.83 -11.95
C LEU A 11 -14.16 -2.05 -10.55
N SER A 12 -13.02 -2.75 -10.45
CA SER A 12 -12.38 -3.01 -9.15
C SER A 12 -11.78 -1.76 -8.53
N LEU A 13 -11.22 -0.83 -9.32
CA LEU A 13 -10.77 0.47 -8.81
C LEU A 13 -11.95 1.32 -8.35
N THR A 14 -13.05 1.31 -9.11
CA THR A 14 -14.25 2.10 -8.78
C THR A 14 -14.90 1.57 -7.49
N SER A 15 -15.04 0.25 -7.35
CA SER A 15 -15.58 -0.36 -6.13
C SER A 15 -14.64 -0.15 -4.93
N ALA A 16 -13.33 -0.30 -5.10
CA ALA A 16 -12.36 -0.02 -4.05
C ALA A 16 -12.38 1.47 -3.63
N ALA A 17 -12.51 2.39 -4.59
CA ALA A 17 -12.64 3.81 -4.30
C ALA A 17 -13.92 4.12 -3.52
N LEU A 18 -15.07 3.56 -3.92
CA LEU A 18 -16.33 3.74 -3.19
C LEU A 18 -16.29 3.14 -1.78
N LEU A 19 -15.64 1.98 -1.62
CA LEU A 19 -15.41 1.37 -0.30
C LEU A 19 -14.52 2.27 0.57
N THR A 20 -13.44 2.80 0.01
CA THR A 20 -12.52 3.68 0.75
C THR A 20 -13.21 4.99 1.15
N ILE A 21 -13.98 5.58 0.25
CA ILE A 21 -14.73 6.82 0.53
C ILE A 21 -15.79 6.57 1.60
N SER A 22 -16.56 5.48 1.50
CA SER A 22 -17.59 5.16 2.49
C SER A 22 -16.98 4.85 3.87
N GLN A 23 -15.89 4.08 3.93
CA GLN A 23 -15.18 3.82 5.18
C GLN A 23 -14.61 5.10 5.81
N GLY A 24 -14.02 5.98 4.99
CA GLY A 24 -13.55 7.29 5.44
C GLY A 24 -14.68 8.17 5.96
N ALA A 25 -15.80 8.23 5.25
CA ALA A 25 -16.98 9.00 5.64
C ALA A 25 -17.58 8.50 6.96
N VAL A 26 -17.68 7.18 7.14
CA VAL A 26 -18.15 6.57 8.39
C VAL A 26 -17.18 6.91 9.54
N GLY A 27 -15.87 6.80 9.33
CA GLY A 27 -14.87 7.17 10.33
C GLY A 27 -14.97 8.64 10.75
N CYS A 28 -15.11 9.56 9.79
CA CYS A 28 -15.32 10.99 10.06
C CYS A 28 -16.62 11.26 10.81
N ALA A 29 -17.72 10.62 10.41
CA ALA A 29 -19.01 10.75 11.08
C ALA A 29 -18.94 10.28 12.54
N LEU A 30 -18.29 9.14 12.80
CA LEU A 30 -18.07 8.63 14.15
C LEU A 30 -17.18 9.60 14.95
N GLY A 31 -16.09 10.09 14.38
CA GLY A 31 -15.20 11.05 15.05
C GLY A 31 -15.92 12.32 15.48
N ILE A 32 -16.76 12.88 14.61
CA ILE A 32 -17.57 14.07 14.92
C ILE A 32 -18.62 13.74 16.00
N LEU A 33 -19.30 12.60 15.90
CA LEU A 33 -20.31 12.17 16.87
C LEU A 33 -19.73 11.96 18.28
N PHE A 34 -18.54 11.35 18.37
CA PHE A 34 -17.85 11.14 19.63
C PHE A 34 -17.18 12.41 20.18
N SER A 35 -16.89 13.41 19.34
CA SER A 35 -16.26 14.68 19.75
C SER A 35 -17.06 15.41 20.84
N ASP A 36 -18.39 15.36 20.76
CA ASP A 36 -19.27 16.07 21.70
C ASP A 36 -19.47 15.30 23.01
N LYS A 37 -19.34 13.97 22.99
CA LYS A 37 -19.48 13.10 24.17
C LYS A 37 -18.26 13.09 25.08
N LEU A 38 -17.13 13.65 24.63
CA LEU A 38 -15.90 13.67 25.41
C LEU A 38 -15.85 14.91 26.31
N ASP A 39 -15.66 14.69 27.60
CA ASP A 39 -15.47 15.76 28.57
C ASP A 39 -14.11 16.46 28.33
N LYS A 40 -14.03 17.77 28.58
CA LYS A 40 -12.88 18.63 28.20
C LYS A 40 -11.54 18.11 28.74
N LYS A 41 -11.57 17.46 29.89
CA LYS A 41 -10.40 16.84 30.54
C LYS A 41 -9.97 15.51 29.90
N ASN A 42 -10.90 14.75 29.33
CA ASN A 42 -10.65 13.42 28.79
C ASN A 42 -10.44 13.43 27.25
N ARG A 43 -10.79 14.53 26.57
CA ARG A 43 -10.58 14.70 25.11
C ARG A 43 -9.14 14.44 24.68
N THR A 44 -8.17 14.97 25.41
CA THR A 44 -6.75 14.84 25.05
C THR A 44 -6.25 13.41 25.23
N LEU A 45 -6.65 12.74 26.32
CA LEU A 45 -6.22 11.37 26.61
C LEU A 45 -6.83 10.38 25.60
N VAL A 46 -8.13 10.51 25.34
CA VAL A 46 -8.85 9.66 24.39
C VAL A 46 -8.35 9.92 22.96
N GLY A 47 -8.19 11.19 22.58
CA GLY A 47 -7.63 11.55 21.28
C GLY A 47 -6.22 10.99 21.06
N LEU A 48 -5.35 11.13 22.06
CA LEU A 48 -3.99 10.59 22.01
C LEU A 48 -3.99 9.06 21.93
N GLY A 49 -4.89 8.38 22.65
CA GLY A 49 -5.06 6.93 22.59
C GLY A 49 -5.53 6.44 21.22
N PHE A 50 -6.48 7.13 20.59
CA PHE A 50 -6.91 6.78 19.24
C PHE A 50 -5.82 7.04 18.19
N ILE A 51 -5.09 8.15 18.32
CA ILE A 51 -3.96 8.45 17.42
C ILE A 51 -2.86 7.39 17.56
N SER A 52 -2.46 7.04 18.79
CA SER A 52 -1.42 6.04 19.02
C SER A 52 -1.83 4.66 18.51
N LEU A 53 -3.10 4.27 18.72
CA LEU A 53 -3.64 3.02 18.22
C LEU A 53 -3.70 2.99 16.68
N ALA A 54 -4.15 4.08 16.06
CA ALA A 54 -4.18 4.22 14.61
C ALA A 54 -2.77 4.16 14.01
N LEU A 55 -1.80 4.85 14.62
CA LEU A 55 -0.40 4.78 14.20
C LEU A 55 0.12 3.36 14.33
N ALA A 56 -0.04 2.72 15.50
CA ALA A 56 0.44 1.37 15.76
C ALA A 56 -0.14 0.36 14.76
N THR A 57 -1.42 0.48 14.42
CA THR A 57 -2.09 -0.40 13.46
C THR A 57 -1.65 -0.15 12.02
N THR A 58 -1.36 1.10 11.65
CA THR A 58 -1.02 1.47 10.27
C THR A 58 0.46 1.26 9.94
N VAL A 59 1.34 1.28 10.93
CA VAL A 59 2.79 1.15 10.74
C VAL A 59 3.20 -0.05 9.86
N PRO A 60 2.72 -1.30 10.09
CA PRO A 60 3.16 -2.44 9.27
C PRO A 60 2.77 -2.32 7.80
N ALA A 61 1.57 -1.82 7.52
CA ALA A 61 1.10 -1.58 6.16
C ALA A 61 1.92 -0.48 5.47
N LEU A 62 2.25 0.58 6.20
CA LEU A 62 3.05 1.69 5.69
C LEU A 62 4.49 1.25 5.37
N VAL A 63 5.09 0.40 6.20
CA VAL A 63 6.45 -0.12 6.00
C VAL A 63 6.56 -0.86 4.68
N ASN A 64 5.62 -1.76 4.36
CA ASN A 64 5.65 -2.49 3.08
C ASN A 64 5.59 -1.55 1.88
N VAL A 65 4.72 -0.53 1.92
CA VAL A 65 4.62 0.46 0.84
C VAL A 65 5.92 1.25 0.68
N VAL A 66 6.55 1.66 1.77
CA VAL A 66 7.83 2.39 1.73
C VAL A 66 8.97 1.49 1.23
N VAL A 67 9.01 0.24 1.69
CA VAL A 67 10.00 -0.77 1.24
C VAL A 67 9.84 -1.04 -0.25
N ASP A 68 8.62 -1.21 -0.74
CA ASP A 68 8.33 -1.41 -2.16
C ASP A 68 8.62 -0.14 -2.98
N LEU A 69 8.42 1.05 -2.42
CA LEU A 69 8.77 2.30 -3.10
C LEU A 69 10.29 2.48 -3.24
N VAL A 70 11.06 2.14 -2.19
CA VAL A 70 12.52 2.27 -2.18
C VAL A 70 13.20 1.14 -2.98
N ASN A 71 12.73 -0.09 -2.82
CA ASN A 71 13.32 -1.28 -3.45
C ASN A 71 12.61 -1.71 -4.75
N GLY A 72 11.58 -0.99 -5.16
CA GLY A 72 10.76 -1.34 -6.32
C GLY A 72 11.52 -1.32 -7.65
N PRO A 73 10.92 -1.89 -8.72
CA PRO A 73 11.55 -2.07 -10.02
C PRO A 73 11.96 -0.76 -10.73
N SER A 74 11.42 0.38 -10.29
CA SER A 74 11.82 1.71 -10.78
C SER A 74 13.07 2.27 -10.08
N SER A 75 13.54 1.62 -9.00
CA SER A 75 14.79 1.98 -8.34
C SER A 75 16.00 1.61 -9.22
N LYS A 76 17.04 2.47 -9.25
CA LYS A 76 18.28 2.22 -9.99
C LYS A 76 18.92 0.87 -9.66
N LEU A 77 18.70 0.36 -8.44
CA LEU A 77 19.18 -0.95 -7.99
C LEU A 77 18.32 -2.11 -8.53
N GLY A 78 16.98 -1.95 -8.55
CA GLY A 78 16.05 -2.93 -9.10
C GLY A 78 16.24 -3.17 -10.60
N VAL A 79 16.43 -2.09 -11.38
CA VAL A 79 16.73 -2.18 -12.83
C VAL A 79 18.04 -2.93 -13.07
N ARG A 80 19.10 -2.64 -12.30
CA ARG A 80 20.39 -3.34 -12.43
C ARG A 80 20.27 -4.83 -12.09
N ARG A 81 19.45 -5.20 -11.10
CA ARG A 81 19.20 -6.59 -10.72
C ARG A 81 18.43 -7.35 -11.81
N ARG A 82 17.43 -6.70 -12.43
CA ARG A 82 16.68 -7.26 -13.56
C ARG A 82 17.54 -7.43 -14.81
N LEU A 83 18.38 -6.45 -15.13
CA LEU A 83 19.32 -6.56 -16.25
C LEU A 83 20.37 -7.64 -16.01
N ARG A 84 20.83 -7.81 -14.76
CA ARG A 84 21.74 -8.91 -14.39
C ARG A 84 21.07 -10.27 -14.53
N SER A 85 19.85 -10.44 -14.06
CA SER A 85 19.15 -11.71 -14.20
C SER A 85 18.92 -12.05 -15.67
N ILE A 86 18.60 -11.07 -16.53
CA ILE A 86 18.49 -11.28 -17.98
C ILE A 86 19.83 -11.69 -18.58
N ARG A 87 20.94 -11.08 -18.15
CA ARG A 87 22.29 -11.45 -18.61
C ARG A 87 22.67 -12.87 -18.18
N GLU A 88 22.36 -13.25 -16.94
CA GLU A 88 22.64 -14.60 -16.42
C GLU A 88 21.72 -15.66 -17.05
N ASP A 89 20.44 -15.36 -17.29
CA ASP A 89 19.49 -16.25 -18.00
C ASP A 89 19.78 -16.35 -19.51
N SER A 90 20.44 -15.35 -20.11
CA SER A 90 20.72 -15.36 -21.56
C SER A 90 21.76 -16.38 -22.00
N GLY A 91 22.23 -17.25 -21.10
CA GLY A 91 22.89 -18.50 -21.47
C GLY A 91 24.24 -18.32 -22.16
N LEU A 92 24.98 -17.25 -21.86
CA LEU A 92 26.41 -17.18 -22.19
C LEU A 92 27.20 -18.04 -21.18
N HIS A 93 26.94 -19.35 -21.19
CA HIS A 93 27.96 -20.29 -20.76
C HIS A 93 29.10 -20.16 -21.77
N GLU A 94 30.22 -19.61 -21.32
CA GLU A 94 31.51 -19.88 -21.95
C GLU A 94 31.63 -21.41 -22.01
N GLU A 95 31.37 -21.99 -23.18
CA GLU A 95 31.82 -23.33 -23.49
C GLU A 95 33.34 -23.31 -23.35
N GLU A 96 33.82 -23.81 -22.21
CA GLU A 96 35.19 -24.22 -22.03
C GLU A 96 35.48 -25.31 -23.08
N VAL A 97 36.11 -24.88 -24.17
CA VAL A 97 36.62 -25.73 -25.24
C VAL A 97 37.73 -26.61 -24.65
N PHE A 98 37.44 -27.90 -24.51
CA PHE A 98 38.42 -28.98 -24.30
C PHE A 98 38.87 -29.57 -25.63
#